data_AF-A0A9N9ABR9-F1
#
_entry.id   AF-A0A9N9ABR9-F1
#
_cell.length_a   1.000
_cell.length_b   1.000
_cell.length_c   1.000
_cell.angle_alpha   90.00
_cell.angle_beta   90.00
_cell.angle_gamma   90.00
#
_symmetry.space_group_name_H-M   'P 1'
#
loop_
_entity.id
_entity.type
_entity.pdbx_description
1 polymer ?
#
loop_
_entity_poly.entity_id
_entity_poly.type
_entity_poly.pdbx_seq_one_letter_code
_entity_poly.pdbx_strand_id
1 'polypeptide(L)'
;MDDPNEDTEWNDILRAKGILPPKPGPTEEEIFEELDREIKEKQDKHLEDKTLDELDELEDEEDERILLEYRQKRIAEMKAEVSRERFGHVMQISKPDFVREVSEASKDVWVVVHLFKD
;
A
#
# COMPACT_ATOMS: atom_id res chain seq x y z
N MET A 1 -9.29 -50.04 -21.41
CA MET A 1 -10.16 -48.86 -21.41
C MET A 1 -9.20 -47.72 -21.54
N ASP A 2 -9.04 -47.21 -22.75
CA ASP A 2 -8.11 -46.12 -23.03
C ASP A 2 -8.67 -44.83 -22.43
N ASP A 3 -7.82 -44.09 -21.72
CA ASP A 3 -8.20 -42.87 -21.05
C ASP A 3 -8.48 -41.79 -22.12
N PRO A 4 -9.72 -41.26 -22.20
CA PRO A 4 -10.10 -40.27 -23.22
C PRO A 4 -9.37 -38.94 -23.07
N ASN A 5 -8.59 -38.76 -22.00
CA ASN A 5 -7.81 -37.56 -21.74
C ASN A 5 -6.31 -37.71 -22.05
N GLU A 6 -5.86 -38.85 -22.56
CA GLU A 6 -4.45 -39.01 -22.96
C GLU A 6 -4.08 -38.16 -24.19
N ASP A 7 -2.92 -37.51 -24.14
CA ASP A 7 -2.41 -36.63 -25.19
C ASP A 7 -1.66 -37.40 -26.28
N THR A 8 -2.37 -38.29 -26.96
CA THR A 8 -1.85 -39.00 -28.12
C THR A 8 -2.23 -38.32 -29.43
N GLU A 9 -1.38 -38.46 -30.46
CA GLU A 9 -1.66 -37.95 -31.81
C GLU A 9 -3.01 -38.45 -32.36
N TRP A 10 -3.45 -39.64 -31.93
CA TRP A 10 -4.74 -40.20 -32.28
C TRP A 10 -5.92 -39.46 -31.65
N ASN A 11 -5.82 -39.07 -30.37
CA ASN A 11 -6.87 -38.34 -29.67
C ASN A 11 -7.06 -36.92 -30.23
N ASP A 12 -5.99 -36.26 -30.66
CA ASP A 12 -6.08 -34.94 -31.30
C ASP A 12 -6.73 -35.01 -32.70
N ILE A 13 -6.47 -36.08 -33.47
CA ILE A 13 -7.19 -36.34 -34.72
C ILE A 13 -8.68 -36.57 -34.47
N LEU A 14 -9.03 -37.33 -33.41
CA LEU A 14 -10.42 -37.58 -33.03
C LEU A 14 -11.14 -36.30 -32.55
N ARG A 15 -10.45 -35.40 -31.85
CA ARG A 15 -10.97 -34.06 -31.50
C ARG A 15 -11.16 -33.19 -32.75
N ALA A 16 -10.20 -33.18 -33.68
CA ALA A 16 -10.31 -32.44 -34.94
C ALA A 16 -11.45 -32.94 -35.85
N LYS A 17 -11.77 -34.23 -35.78
CA LYS A 17 -12.91 -34.86 -36.46
C LYS A 17 -14.24 -34.69 -35.73
N GLY A 18 -14.25 -34.05 -34.55
CA GLY A 18 -15.46 -33.78 -33.75
C GLY A 18 -16.02 -35.01 -33.01
N ILE A 19 -15.21 -36.06 -32.85
CA ILE A 19 -15.61 -37.31 -32.18
C ILE A 19 -15.38 -37.20 -30.66
N LEU A 20 -14.31 -36.51 -30.24
CA LEU A 20 -14.02 -36.20 -28.84
C LEU A 20 -14.28 -34.71 -28.55
N PRO A 21 -14.71 -34.35 -27.32
CA PRO A 21 -14.84 -32.96 -26.91
C PRO A 21 -13.48 -32.23 -26.91
N PRO A 22 -13.45 -30.92 -27.17
CA PRO A 22 -12.21 -30.13 -27.12
C PRO A 22 -11.60 -30.19 -25.72
N LYS A 23 -10.26 -30.15 -25.64
CA LYS A 23 -9.56 -30.10 -24.34
C LYS A 23 -10.07 -28.91 -23.54
N PRO A 24 -10.26 -29.02 -22.21
CA PRO A 24 -10.38 -27.84 -21.38
C PRO A 24 -9.12 -26.99 -21.64
N GLY A 25 -9.32 -25.71 -21.97
CA GLY A 25 -8.20 -24.78 -22.11
C GLY A 25 -7.44 -24.67 -20.79
N PRO A 26 -6.22 -24.09 -20.81
CA PRO A 26 -5.52 -23.79 -19.57
C PRO A 26 -6.46 -23.02 -18.65
N THR A 27 -6.51 -23.46 -17.39
CA THR A 27 -7.38 -22.84 -16.41
C THR A 27 -6.95 -21.38 -16.20
N GLU A 28 -7.89 -20.53 -15.78
CA GLU A 28 -7.57 -19.13 -15.49
C GLU A 28 -6.40 -19.03 -14.49
N GLU A 29 -6.36 -19.93 -13.50
CA GLU A 29 -5.28 -20.05 -12.52
C GLU A 29 -3.91 -20.34 -13.18
N GLU A 30 -3.83 -21.28 -14.12
CA GLU A 30 -2.58 -21.60 -14.83
C GLU A 30 -2.08 -20.43 -15.69
N ILE A 31 -3.00 -19.67 -16.31
CA ILE A 31 -2.65 -18.47 -17.08
C ILE A 31 -2.11 -17.37 -16.16
N PHE A 32 -2.72 -17.17 -15.00
CA PHE A 32 -2.24 -16.22 -14.00
C PHE A 32 -0.87 -16.60 -13.45
N GLU A 33 -0.64 -17.88 -13.15
CA GLU A 33 0.65 -18.36 -12.66
C GLU A 33 1.78 -18.21 -13.69
N GLU A 34 1.50 -18.47 -14.97
CA GLU A 34 2.46 -18.27 -16.06
C GLU A 34 2.80 -16.78 -16.23
N LEU A 35 1.79 -15.91 -16.15
CA LEU A 35 1.97 -14.45 -16.26
C LEU A 35 2.79 -13.90 -15.08
N ASP A 36 2.50 -14.33 -13.85
CA ASP A 36 3.26 -13.95 -12.67
C ASP A 36 4.72 -14.42 -12.73
N ARG A 37 4.95 -15.63 -13.27
CA ARG A 37 6.30 -16.15 -13.50
C ARG A 37 7.05 -15.32 -14.53
N GLU A 38 6.42 -14.98 -15.65
CA GLU A 38 7.02 -14.11 -16.67
C GLU A 38 7.34 -12.71 -16.14
N ILE A 39 6.46 -12.12 -15.33
CA ILE A 39 6.69 -10.80 -14.74
C ILE A 39 7.90 -10.83 -13.80
N LYS A 40 7.99 -11.85 -12.95
CA LYS A 40 9.16 -12.04 -12.06
C LYS A 40 10.45 -12.24 -12.84
N GLU A 41 10.45 -13.13 -13.84
CA GLU A 41 11.64 -13.34 -14.67
C GLU A 41 12.07 -12.08 -15.41
N LYS A 42 11.12 -11.27 -15.90
CA LYS A 42 11.43 -10.00 -16.57
C LYS A 42 11.97 -8.96 -15.60
N GLN A 43 11.49 -8.92 -14.36
CA GLN A 43 12.02 -8.04 -13.32
C GLN A 43 13.45 -8.43 -12.90
N ASP A 44 13.71 -9.73 -12.71
CA ASP A 44 15.04 -10.21 -12.32
C ASP A 44 16.05 -10.03 -13.47
N LYS A 45 15.67 -10.36 -14.71
CA LYS A 45 16.51 -10.12 -15.90
C LYS A 45 16.76 -8.63 -16.16
N HIS A 46 15.80 -7.75 -15.84
CA HIS A 46 15.98 -6.31 -16.00
C HIS A 46 17.12 -5.75 -15.13
N LEU A 47 17.47 -6.39 -14.02
CA LEU A 47 18.63 -6.02 -13.21
C LEU A 47 19.92 -6.70 -13.70
N GLU A 48 19.85 -7.97 -14.11
CA GLU A 48 21.01 -8.73 -14.61
C GLU A 48 21.51 -8.27 -15.99
N ASP A 49 20.62 -7.75 -16.84
CA ASP A 49 20.94 -7.29 -18.20
C ASP A 49 21.44 -5.83 -18.25
N LYS A 50 21.50 -5.13 -17.11
CA LYS A 50 21.98 -3.74 -17.04
C LYS A 50 23.49 -3.66 -16.92
N THR A 51 24.04 -2.60 -17.49
CA THR A 51 25.45 -2.26 -17.31
C THR A 51 25.68 -1.62 -15.95
N LEU A 52 26.92 -1.66 -15.44
CA LEU A 52 27.29 -1.07 -14.15
C LEU A 52 26.84 0.39 -14.02
N ASP A 53 26.98 1.20 -15.08
CA ASP A 53 26.58 2.61 -15.09
C ASP A 53 25.04 2.79 -14.99
N GLU A 54 24.26 1.89 -15.58
CA GLU A 54 22.79 1.92 -15.51
C GLU A 54 22.24 1.41 -14.16
N LEU A 55 22.97 0.51 -13.49
CA LEU A 55 22.67 0.10 -12.12
C LEU A 55 22.96 1.23 -11.12
N ASP A 56 24.08 1.95 -11.31
CA ASP A 56 24.47 3.10 -10.48
C ASP A 56 23.42 4.21 -10.54
N GLU A 57 22.91 4.53 -11.74
CA GLU A 57 21.84 5.53 -11.91
C GLU A 57 20.51 5.10 -11.25
N LEU A 58 20.19 3.81 -11.25
CA LEU A 58 19.00 3.28 -10.57
C LEU A 58 19.15 3.27 -9.04
N GLU A 59 20.36 3.01 -8.53
CA GLU A 59 20.68 3.09 -7.10
C GLU A 59 20.49 4.53 -6.61
N ASP A 60 21.00 5.51 -7.35
CA ASP A 60 20.83 6.94 -7.04
C ASP A 60 19.34 7.36 -7.01
N GLU A 61 18.53 6.89 -7.97
CA GLU A 61 17.08 7.16 -7.99
C GLU A 61 16.32 6.51 -6.82
N GLU A 62 16.72 5.29 -6.43
CA GLU A 62 16.14 4.60 -5.28
C GLU A 62 16.51 5.31 -3.97
N ASP A 63 17.76 5.72 -3.82
CA ASP A 63 18.24 6.49 -2.67
C ASP A 63 17.52 7.84 -2.56
N GLU A 64 17.29 8.55 -3.67
CA GLU A 64 16.52 9.79 -3.67
C GLU A 64 15.07 9.57 -3.21
N ARG A 65 14.45 8.47 -3.65
CA ARG A 65 13.09 8.09 -3.23
C ARG A 65 13.03 7.79 -1.73
N ILE A 66 13.97 6.98 -1.23
CA ILE A 66 14.06 6.63 0.20
C ILE A 66 14.28 7.89 1.04
N LEU A 67 15.16 8.80 0.60
CA LEU A 67 15.43 10.05 1.30
C LEU A 67 14.19 10.95 1.34
N LEU A 68 13.45 11.02 0.23
CA LEU A 68 12.20 11.78 0.14
C LEU A 68 11.13 11.20 1.08
N GLU A 69 10.95 9.88 1.08
CA GLU A 69 10.03 9.19 1.99
C GLU A 69 10.39 9.44 3.45
N TYR A 70 11.68 9.33 3.81
CA TYR A 70 12.15 9.59 5.16
C TYR A 70 11.88 11.04 5.60
N ARG A 71 12.13 12.00 4.70
CA ARG A 71 11.82 13.41 4.94
C ARG A 71 10.33 13.63 5.15
N GLN A 72 9.48 13.03 4.31
CA GLN A 72 8.03 13.13 4.44
C GLN A 72 7.54 12.52 5.75
N LYS A 73 8.06 11.35 6.13
CA LYS A 73 7.74 10.68 7.39
C LYS A 73 8.11 11.54 8.59
N ARG A 74 9.31 12.12 8.62
CA ARG A 74 9.75 13.04 9.67
C ARG A 74 8.86 14.29 9.78
N ILE A 75 8.46 14.87 8.65
CA ILE A 75 7.54 16.01 8.64
C ILE A 75 6.15 15.60 9.16
N ALA A 76 5.66 14.42 8.79
CA ALA A 76 4.38 13.91 9.28
C ALA A 76 4.41 13.67 10.80
N GLU A 77 5.48 13.07 11.32
CA GLU A 77 5.70 12.89 12.76
C GLU A 77 5.76 14.24 13.50
N MET A 78 6.52 15.22 12.99
CA MET A 78 6.57 16.57 13.57
C MET A 78 5.20 17.26 13.56
N LYS A 79 4.44 17.15 12.47
CA LYS A 79 3.08 17.70 12.39
C LYS A 79 2.13 17.02 13.36
N ALA A 80 2.24 15.69 13.52
CA ALA A 80 1.44 14.95 14.47
C ALA A 80 1.74 15.39 15.91
N GLU A 81 3.02 15.57 16.26
CA GLU A 81 3.41 16.04 17.60
C GLU A 81 2.94 17.47 17.88
N VAL A 82 3.12 18.40 16.93
CA VAL A 82 2.62 19.78 17.06
C VAL A 82 1.09 19.81 17.18
N SER A 83 0.38 18.92 16.50
CA SER A 83 -1.08 18.82 16.63
C SER A 83 -1.54 18.34 18.01
N ARG A 84 -0.68 17.65 18.77
CA ARG A 84 -0.97 17.21 20.14
C ARG A 84 -0.88 18.36 21.14
N GLU A 85 0.02 19.31 20.90
CA GLU A 85 0.16 20.55 21.69
C GLU A 85 -0.97 21.56 21.36
N ARG A 86 -2.24 21.15 21.53
CA ARG A 86 -3.40 22.02 21.30
C ARG A 86 -3.50 23.17 22.31
N PHE A 87 -2.89 23.02 23.49
CA PHE A 87 -2.92 23.98 24.59
C PHE A 87 -1.50 24.23 25.08
N GLY A 88 -1.16 25.49 25.39
CA GLY A 88 0.20 25.85 25.80
C GLY A 88 0.32 27.13 26.62
N HIS A 89 -0.79 27.81 26.92
CA HIS A 89 -0.81 29.00 27.76
C HIS A 89 -2.13 29.05 28.55
N VAL A 90 -2.11 29.76 29.68
CA VAL A 90 -3.30 29.98 30.51
C VAL A 90 -4.04 31.21 29.98
N MET A 91 -5.30 31.04 29.61
CA MET A 91 -6.17 32.12 29.15
C MET A 91 -7.08 32.60 30.29
N GLN A 92 -7.21 33.91 30.44
CA GLN A 92 -8.21 34.50 31.34
C GLN A 92 -9.55 34.55 30.65
N ILE A 93 -10.61 34.11 31.34
CA ILE A 93 -11.97 34.07 30.82
C ILE A 93 -12.90 34.92 31.68
N SER A 94 -13.89 35.53 31.04
CA SER A 94 -14.92 36.31 31.72
C SER A 94 -16.13 35.41 32.08
N LYS A 95 -17.00 35.87 32.98
CA LYS A 95 -18.20 35.12 33.40
C LYS A 95 -19.10 34.64 32.24
N PRO A 96 -19.41 35.46 31.22
CA PRO A 96 -20.23 34.98 30.09
C PRO A 96 -19.54 33.90 29.25
N ASP A 97 -18.21 33.89 29.16
CA ASP A 97 -17.45 32.91 28.37
C ASP A 97 -17.30 31.57 29.09
N PHE A 98 -17.54 31.51 30.40
CA PHE A 98 -17.38 30.30 31.22
C PHE A 98 -18.19 29.10 30.69
N VAL A 99 -19.41 29.33 30.23
CA VAL A 99 -20.26 28.24 29.72
C VAL A 99 -19.62 27.59 28.50
N ARG A 100 -19.14 28.40 27.55
CA ARG A 100 -18.51 27.93 26.32
C ARG A 100 -17.15 27.29 26.59
N GLU A 101 -16.27 28.02 27.27
CA GLU A 101 -14.86 27.62 27.45
C GLU A 101 -14.65 26.54 28.51
N VAL A 102 -15.61 26.34 29.43
CA VAL A 102 -15.50 25.33 30.50
C VAL A 102 -16.59 24.27 30.36
N SER A 103 -17.87 24.67 30.39
CA SER A 103 -18.96 23.68 30.46
C SER A 103 -19.12 22.90 29.15
N GLU A 104 -19.08 23.58 28.01
CA GLU A 104 -19.17 22.93 26.70
C GLU A 104 -17.85 22.24 26.34
N ALA A 105 -16.72 22.93 26.49
CA ALA A 105 -15.40 22.36 26.18
C ALA A 105 -15.03 21.13 27.03
N SER A 106 -15.51 21.04 28.29
CA SER A 106 -15.23 19.89 29.17
C SER A 106 -15.73 18.54 28.65
N LYS A 107 -16.61 18.53 27.65
CA LYS A 107 -17.11 17.30 27.01
C LYS A 107 -16.06 16.65 26.11
N ASP A 108 -15.23 17.47 25.47
CA ASP A 108 -14.26 17.04 24.46
C ASP A 108 -12.81 17.08 24.98
N VAL A 109 -12.52 17.96 25.95
CA VAL A 109 -11.17 18.17 26.50
C VAL A 109 -11.19 18.34 28.01
N TRP A 110 -10.07 18.02 28.67
CA TRP A 110 -9.90 18.30 30.09
C TRP A 110 -9.68 19.79 30.32
N VAL A 111 -10.52 20.40 31.15
CA VAL A 111 -10.45 21.82 31.48
C VAL A 111 -10.10 21.98 32.96
N VAL A 112 -9.07 22.77 33.25
CA VAL A 112 -8.68 23.16 34.62
C VAL A 112 -8.92 24.66 34.76
N VAL A 113 -9.71 25.04 35.77
CA VAL A 113 -10.06 26.45 36.02
C VAL A 113 -9.50 26.90 37.36
N HIS A 114 -8.80 28.02 37.35
CA HIS A 114 -8.37 28.72 38.56
C HIS A 114 -9.24 29.95 38.79
N LEU A 115 -10.18 29.85 39.75
CA LEU A 115 -11.01 30.97 40.17
C LEU A 115 -10.25 31.78 41.23
N PHE A 116 -9.97 33.04 40.94
CA PHE A 116 -9.34 33.97 41.87
C PHE A 116 -10.13 35.28 41.94
N LYS A 117 -9.91 36.04 43.00
CA LYS A 117 -10.46 37.38 43.21
C LYS A 117 -9.31 38.26 43.68
N ASP A 118 -9.12 39.40 43.04
CA ASP A 118 -8.20 40.44 43.53
C ASP A 118 -8.63 41.01 44.89
#